data_AF-A0A090QEB0-F1
#
_entry.id   AF-A0A090QEB0-F1
#
_cell.length_a   1.000
_cell.length_b   1.000
_cell.length_c   1.000
_cell.angle_alpha   90.00
_cell.angle_beta   90.00
_cell.angle_gamma   90.00
#
_symmetry.space_group_name_H-M   'P 1'
#
loop_
_entity.id
_entity.type
_entity.pdbx_description
1 polymer ?
#
loop_
_entity_poly.entity_id
_entity_poly.type
_entity_poly.pdbx_seq_one_letter_code
_entity_poly.pdbx_strand_id
1 'polypeptide(L)'
;MVYPAHGAGSLCGKNLSDAASSTLGDERRDNWAFKTQSKEDFMSTILDGQPFIPSYFGYDVDINKSGADSLEPSISEIPFEENGSATGLIVDMRDEAAFKKGHLKGSFNIQAVSENAKFETWLGSIVTPEDIFTLVIDTEENKDDMLHRVAKIGYEKLLTKVITLSQENLEQTPSLDLADFKENPDNYIIVDIRNTSEVEEEKFF
;
A
#
# COMPACT_ATOMS: atom_id res chain seq x y z
N MET A 1 -19.46 8.34 23.56
CA MET A 1 -18.18 8.24 22.84
C MET A 1 -18.43 7.62 21.48
N VAL A 2 -17.63 8.02 20.48
CA VAL A 2 -17.59 7.43 19.15
C VAL A 2 -16.16 6.91 18.94
N TYR A 3 -16.04 5.63 18.62
CA TYR A 3 -14.76 4.97 18.32
C TYR A 3 -14.83 4.45 16.88
N PRO A 4 -14.21 5.14 15.91
CA PRO A 4 -14.23 4.70 14.52
C PRO A 4 -13.28 3.51 14.32
N ALA A 5 -13.57 2.66 13.33
CA ALA A 5 -12.68 1.55 12.95
C ALA A 5 -11.44 2.02 12.18
N HIS A 6 -11.50 3.23 11.59
CA HIS A 6 -10.41 3.82 10.81
C HIS A 6 -10.24 5.30 11.15
N GLY A 7 -9.03 5.81 10.96
CA GLY A 7 -8.66 7.23 11.09
C GLY A 7 -7.95 7.76 9.85
N ALA A 8 -7.24 8.87 10.02
CA ALA A 8 -6.48 9.54 8.96
C ALA A 8 -5.64 8.57 8.11
N GLY A 9 -5.71 8.74 6.78
CA GLY A 9 -4.91 7.97 5.82
C GLY A 9 -5.52 6.63 5.36
N SER A 10 -6.68 6.23 5.89
CA SER A 10 -7.46 5.10 5.37
C SER A 10 -8.16 5.45 4.05
N LEU A 11 -8.23 4.49 3.14
CA LEU A 11 -8.95 4.62 1.86
C LEU A 11 -10.47 4.42 2.02
N CYS A 12 -10.96 4.07 3.21
CA CYS A 12 -12.39 3.84 3.45
C CYS A 12 -13.22 5.14 3.55
N GLY A 13 -12.59 6.32 3.51
CA GLY A 13 -13.30 7.58 3.54
C GLY A 13 -12.41 8.80 3.32
N LYS A 14 -13.00 9.85 2.76
CA LYS A 14 -12.37 11.16 2.57
C LYS A 14 -12.23 11.90 3.91
N ASN A 15 -11.09 12.58 4.10
CA ASN A 15 -10.83 13.51 5.20
C ASN A 15 -11.11 12.95 6.60
N LEU A 16 -10.70 11.71 6.86
CA LEU A 16 -10.78 11.12 8.19
C LEU A 16 -9.86 11.85 9.17
N SER A 17 -10.39 12.12 10.37
CA SER A 17 -9.65 12.76 11.46
C SER A 17 -8.49 11.89 11.93
N ASP A 18 -7.42 12.54 12.42
CA ASP A 18 -6.31 11.90 13.13
C ASP A 18 -6.67 11.56 14.59
N ALA A 19 -7.76 12.13 15.12
CA ALA A 19 -8.25 11.84 16.46
C ALA A 19 -8.76 10.40 16.59
N ALA A 20 -8.25 9.67 17.59
CA ALA A 20 -8.62 8.27 17.84
C ALA A 20 -10.06 8.06 18.33
N SER A 21 -10.75 9.12 18.78
CA SER A 21 -12.15 9.06 19.24
C SER A 21 -12.82 10.43 19.21
N SER A 22 -14.15 10.43 19.29
CA SER A 22 -14.97 11.65 19.36
C SER A 22 -16.18 11.46 20.28
N THR A 23 -17.10 12.43 20.31
CA THR A 23 -18.40 12.32 20.97
C THR A 23 -19.54 12.60 19.99
N LEU A 24 -20.73 12.05 20.25
CA LEU A 24 -21.92 12.36 19.43
C LEU A 24 -22.26 13.86 19.43
N GLY A 25 -21.92 14.58 20.49
CA GLY A 25 -22.14 16.02 20.57
C GLY A 25 -21.23 16.80 19.62
N ASP A 26 -19.95 16.41 19.58
CA ASP A 26 -18.95 17.03 18.71
C ASP A 26 -19.22 16.69 17.23
N GLU A 27 -19.50 15.42 16.92
CA GLU A 27 -19.87 15.01 15.56
C GLU A 27 -21.09 15.78 15.04
N ARG A 28 -22.15 15.91 15.84
CA ARG A 28 -23.33 16.70 15.43
C ARG A 28 -23.02 18.19 15.23
N ARG A 29 -22.08 18.73 16.01
CA ARG A 29 -21.73 20.15 15.96
C ARG A 29 -20.79 20.45 14.80
N ASP A 30 -19.85 19.58 14.47
CA ASP A 30 -18.70 19.91 13.62
C ASP A 30 -18.66 19.10 12.31
N ASN A 31 -19.10 17.84 12.29
CA ASN A 31 -19.02 16.97 11.11
C ASN A 31 -20.03 17.40 10.03
N TRP A 32 -19.53 17.56 8.79
CA TRP A 32 -20.29 18.04 7.63
C TRP A 32 -21.53 17.18 7.34
N ALA A 33 -21.46 15.88 7.60
CA ALA A 33 -22.53 14.93 7.32
C ALA A 33 -23.78 15.16 8.20
N PHE A 34 -23.63 15.82 9.36
CA PHE A 34 -24.75 16.13 10.26
C PHE A 34 -25.36 17.52 10.05
N LYS A 35 -24.84 18.31 9.12
CA LYS A 35 -25.38 19.64 8.80
C LYS A 35 -26.70 19.51 8.04
N THR A 36 -27.61 20.47 8.26
CA THR A 36 -28.84 20.56 7.47
C THR A 36 -28.50 20.84 6.00
N GLN A 37 -28.84 19.89 5.13
CA GLN A 37 -28.56 19.92 3.69
C GLN A 37 -29.61 19.08 2.95
N SER A 38 -29.74 19.28 1.63
CA SER A 38 -30.61 18.42 0.81
C SER A 38 -30.00 17.03 0.64
N LYS A 39 -30.81 16.06 0.19
CA LYS A 39 -30.29 14.73 -0.15
C LYS A 39 -29.31 14.83 -1.32
N GLU A 40 -29.61 15.69 -2.27
CA GLU A 40 -28.82 15.92 -3.47
C GLU A 40 -27.44 16.49 -3.12
N ASP A 41 -27.37 17.50 -2.24
CA ASP A 41 -26.10 18.08 -1.78
C ASP A 41 -25.27 17.06 -1.00
N PHE A 42 -25.93 16.26 -0.14
CA PHE A 42 -25.26 15.19 0.60
C PHE A 42 -24.65 14.15 -0.34
N MET A 43 -25.42 13.69 -1.33
CA MET A 43 -24.95 12.71 -2.33
C MET A 43 -23.80 13.26 -3.16
N SER A 44 -23.88 14.53 -3.58
CA SER A 44 -22.79 15.19 -4.30
C SER A 44 -21.53 15.24 -3.45
N THR A 45 -21.65 15.62 -2.18
CA THR A 45 -20.52 15.76 -1.26
C THR A 45 -19.89 14.41 -0.89
N ILE A 46 -20.69 13.38 -0.64
CA ILE A 46 -20.17 12.06 -0.25
C ILE A 46 -19.51 11.32 -1.40
N LEU A 47 -19.90 11.58 -2.65
CA LEU A 47 -19.29 10.93 -3.82
C LEU A 47 -18.08 11.68 -4.38
N ASP A 48 -17.94 12.96 -4.02
CA ASP A 48 -16.87 13.81 -4.51
C ASP A 48 -15.49 13.48 -3.88
N GLY A 49 -14.46 13.35 -4.72
CA GLY A 49 -13.08 13.18 -4.29
C GLY A 49 -12.83 11.94 -3.42
N GLN A 50 -13.58 10.86 -3.62
CA GLN A 50 -13.29 9.59 -2.98
C GLN A 50 -11.97 9.00 -3.52
N PRO A 51 -11.17 8.35 -2.66
CA PRO A 51 -9.93 7.73 -3.10
C PRO A 51 -10.21 6.58 -4.07
N PHE A 52 -9.18 6.15 -4.79
CA PHE A 52 -9.25 4.93 -5.59
C PHE A 52 -9.55 3.72 -4.70
N ILE A 53 -10.15 2.69 -5.29
CA ILE A 53 -10.47 1.44 -4.60
C ILE A 53 -9.39 0.42 -4.94
N PRO A 54 -8.59 -0.06 -3.97
CA PRO A 54 -7.61 -1.11 -4.21
C PRO A 54 -8.25 -2.42 -4.69
N SER A 55 -7.54 -3.16 -5.54
CA SER A 55 -8.02 -4.43 -6.12
C SER A 55 -8.40 -5.46 -5.06
N TYR A 56 -7.70 -5.49 -3.93
CA TYR A 56 -7.95 -6.46 -2.85
C TYR A 56 -9.25 -6.23 -2.07
N PHE A 57 -9.89 -5.04 -2.15
CA PHE A 57 -11.09 -4.76 -1.34
C PHE A 57 -12.24 -5.73 -1.60
N GLY A 58 -12.51 -6.06 -2.88
CA GLY A 58 -13.55 -7.04 -3.23
C GLY A 58 -13.22 -8.43 -2.72
N TYR A 59 -11.95 -8.81 -2.82
CA TYR A 59 -11.43 -10.08 -2.35
C TYR A 59 -11.57 -10.24 -0.82
N ASP A 60 -11.19 -9.21 -0.07
CA ASP A 60 -11.39 -9.18 1.39
C ASP A 60 -12.85 -9.27 1.78
N VAL A 61 -13.75 -8.60 1.06
CA VAL A 61 -15.20 -8.70 1.32
C VAL A 61 -15.68 -10.14 1.18
N ASP A 62 -15.18 -10.87 0.17
CA ASP A 62 -15.57 -12.26 -0.05
C ASP A 62 -14.97 -13.19 1.02
N ILE A 63 -13.71 -13.00 1.43
CA ILE A 63 -13.10 -13.71 2.55
C ILE A 63 -13.84 -13.45 3.86
N ASN A 64 -14.16 -12.18 4.17
CA ASN A 64 -14.84 -11.83 5.41
C ASN A 64 -16.25 -12.42 5.49
N LYS A 65 -16.91 -12.65 4.35
CA LYS A 65 -18.22 -13.32 4.29
C LYS A 65 -18.13 -14.83 4.46
N SER A 66 -17.14 -15.47 3.85
CA SER A 66 -16.97 -16.94 3.90
C SER A 66 -16.26 -17.42 5.16
N GLY A 67 -15.48 -16.53 5.79
CA GLY A 67 -14.56 -16.82 6.88
C GLY A 67 -13.14 -17.04 6.35
N ALA A 68 -12.17 -16.35 6.96
CA ALA A 68 -10.76 -16.56 6.68
C ALA A 68 -10.27 -17.91 7.23
N ASP A 69 -9.29 -18.50 6.55
CA ASP A 69 -8.57 -19.65 7.07
C ASP A 69 -7.76 -19.29 8.31
N SER A 70 -7.35 -20.29 9.09
CA SER A 70 -6.49 -20.06 10.25
C SER A 70 -5.12 -19.56 9.80
N LEU A 71 -4.63 -18.49 10.45
CA LEU A 71 -3.39 -17.81 10.08
C LEU A 71 -2.17 -18.74 10.06
N GLU A 72 -1.90 -19.44 11.18
CA GLU A 72 -0.69 -20.24 11.34
C GLU A 72 -0.50 -21.28 10.21
N PRO A 73 -1.49 -22.14 9.89
CA PRO A 73 -1.38 -23.04 8.74
C PRO A 73 -1.23 -22.35 7.38
N SER A 74 -1.77 -21.15 7.22
CA SER A 74 -1.71 -20.41 5.94
C SER A 74 -0.31 -19.87 5.66
N ILE A 75 0.48 -19.56 6.69
CA ILE A 75 1.80 -18.96 6.54
C ILE A 75 2.95 -19.93 6.81
N SER A 76 2.74 -21.00 7.58
CA SER A 76 3.81 -21.92 8.01
C SER A 76 4.50 -22.65 6.86
N GLU A 77 3.74 -22.95 5.80
CA GLU A 77 4.24 -23.70 4.64
C GLU A 77 4.91 -22.81 3.58
N ILE A 78 4.93 -21.49 3.78
CA ILE A 78 5.53 -20.56 2.81
C ILE A 78 7.06 -20.74 2.82
N PRO A 79 7.65 -21.18 1.69
CA PRO A 79 9.08 -21.45 1.62
C PRO A 79 9.91 -20.19 1.84
N PHE A 80 11.06 -20.37 2.49
CA PHE A 80 12.09 -19.34 2.60
C PHE A 80 13.36 -19.80 1.88
N GLU A 81 13.98 -18.90 1.12
CA GLU A 81 15.24 -19.14 0.41
C GLU A 81 16.23 -17.99 0.69
N GLU A 82 17.29 -18.30 1.42
CA GLU A 82 18.38 -17.34 1.63
C GLU A 82 19.20 -17.17 0.35
N ASN A 83 19.56 -15.94 0.02
CA ASN A 83 20.32 -15.60 -1.20
C ASN A 83 19.65 -16.10 -2.49
N GLY A 84 18.32 -16.17 -2.49
CA GLY A 84 17.53 -16.69 -3.58
C GLY A 84 17.42 -15.76 -4.79
N SER A 85 16.79 -16.29 -5.82
CA SER A 85 16.38 -15.55 -7.02
C SER A 85 14.97 -15.93 -7.43
N ALA A 86 14.33 -15.06 -8.20
CA ALA A 86 12.96 -15.24 -8.66
C ALA A 86 12.75 -14.62 -10.05
N THR A 87 11.70 -15.09 -10.71
CA THR A 87 11.20 -14.57 -11.98
C THR A 87 9.69 -14.39 -11.89
N GLY A 88 9.12 -13.50 -12.69
CA GLY A 88 7.68 -13.19 -12.63
C GLY A 88 7.43 -11.96 -11.77
N LEU A 89 6.31 -11.93 -11.06
CA LEU A 89 5.96 -10.82 -10.18
C LEU A 89 6.76 -10.91 -8.87
N ILE A 90 7.58 -9.90 -8.62
CA ILE A 90 8.46 -9.83 -7.46
C ILE A 90 8.16 -8.54 -6.72
N VAL A 91 7.83 -8.66 -5.43
CA VAL A 91 7.63 -7.54 -4.53
C VAL A 91 8.80 -7.47 -3.57
N ASP A 92 9.53 -6.36 -3.59
CA ASP A 92 10.69 -6.13 -2.73
C ASP A 92 10.35 -5.14 -1.63
N MET A 93 10.42 -5.61 -0.38
CA MET A 93 10.00 -4.87 0.80
C MET A 93 11.10 -4.07 1.48
N ARG A 94 12.34 -4.23 1.01
CA ARG A 94 13.52 -3.54 1.55
C ARG A 94 13.38 -2.04 1.36
N ASP A 95 14.17 -1.28 2.11
CA ASP A 95 14.18 0.18 1.97
C ASP A 95 14.61 0.61 0.56
N GLU A 96 14.17 1.81 0.17
CA GLU A 96 14.45 2.36 -1.16
C GLU A 96 15.95 2.42 -1.48
N ALA A 97 16.81 2.73 -0.51
CA ALA A 97 18.24 2.86 -0.76
C ALA A 97 18.88 1.50 -1.04
N ALA A 98 18.51 0.46 -0.28
CA ALA A 98 18.92 -0.92 -0.55
C ALA A 98 18.41 -1.41 -1.91
N PHE A 99 17.13 -1.15 -2.23
CA PHE A 99 16.53 -1.51 -3.51
C PHE A 99 17.27 -0.84 -4.68
N LYS A 100 17.48 0.47 -4.64
CA LYS A 100 18.16 1.22 -5.71
C LYS A 100 19.61 0.76 -5.90
N LYS A 101 20.30 0.35 -4.82
CA LYS A 101 21.67 -0.18 -4.87
C LYS A 101 21.75 -1.56 -5.51
N GLY A 102 20.68 -2.36 -5.45
CA GLY A 102 20.63 -3.68 -6.07
C GLY A 102 19.30 -4.38 -5.84
N HIS A 103 18.57 -4.68 -6.91
CA HIS A 103 17.30 -5.40 -6.90
C HIS A 103 17.19 -6.38 -8.07
N LEU A 104 16.26 -7.34 -7.99
CA LEU A 104 15.98 -8.23 -9.10
C LEU A 104 15.28 -7.47 -10.23
N LYS A 105 15.67 -7.76 -11.47
CA LYS A 105 15.09 -7.10 -12.64
C LYS A 105 13.57 -7.27 -12.69
N GLY A 106 12.86 -6.15 -12.83
CA GLY A 106 11.39 -6.13 -12.92
C GLY A 106 10.66 -6.27 -11.58
N SER A 107 11.38 -6.24 -10.45
CA SER A 107 10.74 -6.19 -9.14
C SER A 107 10.13 -4.81 -8.84
N PHE A 108 9.09 -4.80 -8.01
CA PHE A 108 8.44 -3.60 -7.49
C PHE A 108 8.90 -3.35 -6.06
N ASN A 109 9.38 -2.15 -5.76
CA ASN A 109 9.69 -1.80 -4.38
C ASN A 109 8.43 -1.31 -3.64
N ILE A 110 7.93 -2.12 -2.72
CA ILE A 110 6.83 -1.76 -1.82
C ILE A 110 7.38 -1.80 -0.39
N GLN A 111 7.93 -0.68 0.04
CA GLN A 111 8.69 -0.58 1.29
C GLN A 111 7.84 -0.95 2.51
N ALA A 112 8.40 -1.77 3.39
CA ALA A 112 7.79 -2.18 4.65
C ALA A 112 8.68 -1.90 5.86
N VAL A 113 9.51 -0.86 5.76
CA VAL A 113 10.56 -0.46 6.72
C VAL A 113 10.07 -0.09 8.12
N SER A 114 8.76 -0.01 8.35
CA SER A 114 8.14 0.21 9.66
C SER A 114 6.73 -0.38 9.69
N GLU A 115 6.19 -0.55 10.90
CA GLU A 115 4.80 -0.98 11.12
C GLU A 115 3.77 -0.02 10.49
N ASN A 116 4.11 1.28 10.40
CA ASN A 116 3.25 2.32 9.82
C ASN A 116 3.41 2.48 8.31
N ALA A 117 4.35 1.76 7.68
CA ALA A 117 4.46 1.76 6.22
C ALA A 117 3.16 1.24 5.60
N LYS A 118 2.68 1.85 4.52
CA LYS A 118 1.41 1.46 3.86
C LYS A 118 1.55 0.24 2.95
N PHE A 119 2.33 -0.76 3.39
CA PHE A 119 2.67 -1.93 2.57
C PHE A 119 1.42 -2.68 2.11
N GLU A 120 0.52 -3.01 3.02
CA GLU A 120 -0.70 -3.78 2.76
C GLU A 120 -1.56 -3.09 1.68
N THR A 121 -1.72 -1.78 1.80
CA THR A 121 -2.45 -0.96 0.83
C THR A 121 -1.81 -1.03 -0.55
N TRP A 122 -0.50 -0.81 -0.65
CA TRP A 122 0.18 -0.79 -1.95
C TRP A 122 0.32 -2.18 -2.56
N LEU A 123 0.55 -3.22 -1.75
CA LEU A 123 0.56 -4.61 -2.18
C LEU A 123 -0.77 -4.95 -2.84
N GLY A 124 -1.90 -4.76 -2.16
CA GLY A 124 -3.22 -5.07 -2.71
C GLY A 124 -3.72 -4.09 -3.79
N SER A 125 -3.03 -2.97 -4.01
CA SER A 125 -3.31 -2.03 -5.11
C SER A 125 -2.55 -2.40 -6.39
N ILE A 126 -1.34 -2.94 -6.26
CA ILE A 126 -0.46 -3.30 -7.39
C ILE A 126 -0.62 -4.77 -7.78
N VAL A 127 -0.72 -5.66 -6.79
CA VAL A 127 -0.86 -7.12 -6.97
C VAL A 127 -2.33 -7.47 -6.88
N THR A 128 -2.90 -8.03 -7.96
CA THR A 128 -4.32 -8.40 -7.96
C THR A 128 -4.54 -9.75 -7.27
N PRO A 129 -5.76 -10.05 -6.82
CA PRO A 129 -6.07 -11.33 -6.18
C PRO A 129 -5.88 -12.60 -7.04
N GLU A 130 -5.52 -12.43 -8.31
CA GLU A 130 -5.20 -13.51 -9.26
C GLU A 130 -3.69 -13.69 -9.46
N ASP A 131 -2.89 -12.72 -9.03
CA ASP A 131 -1.45 -12.70 -9.23
C ASP A 131 -0.74 -13.53 -8.14
N ILE A 132 0.11 -14.46 -8.57
CA ILE A 132 1.07 -15.11 -7.68
C ILE A 132 2.39 -14.33 -7.66
N PHE A 133 2.99 -14.16 -6.49
CA PHE A 133 4.18 -13.32 -6.35
C PHE A 133 5.24 -13.94 -5.43
N THR A 134 6.48 -13.49 -5.58
CA THR A 134 7.58 -13.73 -4.64
C THR A 134 7.86 -12.47 -3.85
N LEU A 135 8.15 -12.64 -2.56
CA LEU A 135 8.48 -11.55 -1.65
C LEU A 135 9.98 -11.51 -1.37
N VAL A 136 10.59 -10.33 -1.46
CA VAL A 136 11.98 -10.09 -1.06
C VAL A 136 12.00 -9.33 0.26
N ILE A 137 12.72 -9.88 1.23
CA ILE A 137 12.95 -9.27 2.55
C ILE A 137 14.44 -9.05 2.78
N ASP A 138 14.78 -8.25 3.79
CA ASP A 138 16.18 -7.90 4.09
C ASP A 138 16.91 -9.03 4.82
N THR A 139 16.27 -9.62 5.83
CA THR A 139 16.82 -10.69 6.67
C THR A 139 15.77 -11.74 6.96
N GLU A 140 16.17 -12.98 7.25
CA GLU A 140 15.27 -14.06 7.66
C GLU A 140 14.45 -13.70 8.91
N GLU A 141 15.02 -12.92 9.83
CA GLU A 141 14.36 -12.48 11.06
C GLU A 141 13.05 -11.72 10.80
N ASN A 142 12.96 -11.01 9.67
CA ASN A 142 11.76 -10.27 9.29
C ASN A 142 10.68 -11.15 8.64
N LYS A 143 10.95 -12.44 8.36
CA LYS A 143 10.03 -13.32 7.61
C LYS A 143 8.65 -13.35 8.26
N ASP A 144 8.58 -13.69 9.55
CA ASP A 144 7.31 -13.91 10.25
C ASP A 144 6.47 -12.63 10.27
N ASP A 145 7.08 -11.48 10.59
CA ASP A 145 6.40 -10.20 10.57
C ASP A 145 5.83 -9.88 9.18
N MET A 146 6.61 -10.13 8.11
CA MET A 146 6.16 -9.82 6.75
C MET A 146 5.05 -10.76 6.28
N LEU A 147 5.06 -12.04 6.69
CA LEU A 147 3.97 -12.97 6.41
C LEU A 147 2.67 -12.54 7.09
N HIS A 148 2.74 -12.06 8.34
CA HIS A 148 1.57 -11.49 9.04
C HIS A 148 1.02 -10.27 8.32
N ARG A 149 1.88 -9.43 7.73
CA ARG A 149 1.44 -8.27 6.95
C ARG A 149 0.75 -8.66 5.65
N VAL A 150 1.27 -9.66 4.92
CA VAL A 150 0.61 -10.22 3.73
C VAL A 150 -0.75 -10.81 4.09
N ALA A 151 -0.85 -11.50 5.23
CA ALA A 151 -2.08 -12.11 5.71
C ALA A 151 -3.19 -11.11 6.08
N LYS A 152 -2.85 -9.87 6.46
CA LYS A 152 -3.84 -8.83 6.77
C LYS A 152 -4.77 -8.49 5.61
N ILE A 153 -4.38 -8.81 4.38
CA ILE A 153 -5.18 -8.62 3.16
C ILE A 153 -5.52 -9.96 2.47
N GLY A 154 -5.35 -11.09 3.18
CA GLY A 154 -5.71 -12.42 2.68
C GLY A 154 -4.82 -13.00 1.57
N TYR A 155 -3.62 -12.46 1.36
CA TYR A 155 -2.77 -12.81 0.21
C TYR A 155 -1.83 -14.00 0.45
N GLU A 156 -1.99 -14.75 1.54
CA GLU A 156 -1.10 -15.86 1.93
C GLU A 156 -1.01 -16.92 0.83
N LYS A 157 -2.15 -17.26 0.20
CA LYS A 157 -2.22 -18.27 -0.87
C LYS A 157 -1.63 -17.81 -2.20
N LEU A 158 -1.40 -16.50 -2.35
CA LEU A 158 -0.82 -15.89 -3.55
C LEU A 158 0.71 -15.76 -3.43
N LEU A 159 1.22 -15.79 -2.19
CA LEU A 159 2.65 -15.72 -1.90
C LEU A 159 3.32 -17.08 -2.12
N THR A 160 4.14 -17.15 -3.17
CA THR A 160 4.82 -18.40 -3.59
C THR A 160 6.01 -18.77 -2.71
N LYS A 161 6.82 -17.77 -2.34
CA LYS A 161 8.00 -17.91 -1.46
C LYS A 161 8.48 -16.55 -0.99
N VAL A 162 9.28 -16.56 0.07
CA VAL A 162 10.01 -15.41 0.60
C VAL A 162 11.50 -15.63 0.38
N ILE A 163 12.23 -14.61 -0.06
CA ILE A 163 13.66 -14.70 -0.33
C ILE A 163 14.44 -13.52 0.26
N THR A 164 15.71 -13.74 0.58
CA THR A 164 16.72 -12.65 0.65
C THR A 164 17.55 -12.67 -0.64
N LEU A 165 18.18 -11.56 -1.02
CA LEU A 165 18.95 -11.49 -2.27
C LEU A 165 20.43 -11.79 -2.07
N SER A 166 21.00 -12.53 -3.04
CA SER A 166 22.45 -12.55 -3.22
C SER A 166 22.95 -11.21 -3.80
N GLN A 167 24.26 -10.99 -3.80
CA GLN A 167 24.87 -9.79 -4.43
C GLN A 167 25.08 -9.96 -5.94
N GLU A 168 24.55 -11.02 -6.56
CA GLU A 168 24.76 -11.34 -7.97
C GLU A 168 23.53 -11.04 -8.82
N ASN A 169 23.74 -10.65 -10.08
CA ASN A 169 22.67 -10.41 -11.08
C ASN A 169 21.61 -9.38 -10.67
N LEU A 170 22.01 -8.35 -9.92
CA LEU A 170 21.13 -7.25 -9.51
C LEU A 170 21.20 -6.08 -10.50
N GLU A 171 20.04 -5.48 -10.76
CA GLU A 171 19.91 -4.20 -11.44
C GLU A 171 20.09 -3.06 -10.43
N GLN A 172 20.63 -1.92 -10.87
CA GLN A 172 20.73 -0.71 -10.06
C GLN A 172 19.81 0.36 -10.64
N THR A 173 19.13 1.09 -9.77
CA THR A 173 18.32 2.24 -10.17
C THR A 173 19.19 3.50 -10.09
N PRO A 174 19.36 4.26 -11.18
CA PRO A 174 20.11 5.50 -11.14
C PRO A 174 19.42 6.53 -10.23
N SER A 175 20.22 7.36 -9.57
CA SER A 175 19.69 8.53 -8.85
C SER A 175 19.35 9.63 -9.84
N LEU A 176 18.27 10.39 -9.57
CA LEU A 176 17.92 11.57 -10.34
C LEU A 176 19.01 12.64 -10.16
N ASP A 177 19.54 13.16 -11.26
CA ASP A 177 20.37 14.37 -11.23
C ASP A 177 19.46 15.59 -11.05
N LEU A 178 19.28 16.00 -9.79
CA LEU A 178 18.40 17.11 -9.45
C LEU A 178 18.89 18.45 -10.00
N ALA A 179 20.20 18.62 -10.22
CA ALA A 179 20.75 19.86 -10.76
C ALA A 179 20.40 19.97 -12.24
N ASP A 180 20.66 18.90 -13.00
CA ASP A 180 20.28 18.85 -14.42
C ASP A 180 18.77 18.95 -14.61
N PHE A 181 17.96 18.27 -13.79
CA PHE A 181 16.50 18.38 -13.84
C PHE A 181 16.01 19.82 -13.66
N LYS A 182 16.60 20.58 -12.73
CA LYS A 182 16.23 21.98 -12.48
C LYS A 182 16.62 22.91 -13.62
N GLU A 183 17.75 22.66 -14.29
CA GLU A 183 18.24 23.48 -15.40
C GLU A 183 17.56 23.12 -16.73
N ASN A 184 17.22 21.85 -16.92
CA ASN A 184 16.75 21.29 -18.19
C ASN A 184 15.48 20.42 -18.02
N PRO A 185 14.37 20.93 -17.45
CA PRO A 185 13.18 20.12 -17.17
C PRO A 185 12.55 19.49 -18.42
N ASP A 186 12.67 20.13 -19.59
CA ASP A 186 12.16 19.63 -20.87
C ASP A 186 12.87 18.36 -21.36
N ASN A 187 14.02 18.00 -20.77
CA ASN A 187 14.71 16.73 -21.06
C ASN A 187 14.05 15.52 -20.37
N TYR A 188 13.05 15.76 -19.50
CA TYR A 188 12.44 14.75 -18.64
C TYR A 188 10.96 14.56 -18.97
N ILE A 189 10.49 13.33 -18.81
CA ILE A 189 9.05 13.03 -18.78
C ILE A 189 8.62 13.06 -17.31
N ILE A 190 7.85 14.08 -16.95
CA ILE A 190 7.34 14.24 -15.59
C ILE A 190 6.00 13.50 -15.49
N VAL A 191 5.93 12.56 -14.55
CA VAL A 191 4.70 11.83 -14.22
C VAL A 191 4.32 12.18 -12.79
N ASP A 192 3.24 12.94 -12.62
CA ASP A 192 2.66 13.23 -11.30
C ASP A 192 1.74 12.08 -10.90
N ILE A 193 2.12 11.36 -9.84
CA ILE A 193 1.41 10.18 -9.34
C ILE A 193 0.54 10.49 -8.10
N ARG A 194 0.34 11.78 -7.78
CA ARG A 194 -0.55 12.22 -6.70
C ARG A 194 -2.03 12.03 -7.08
N ASN A 195 -2.92 12.04 -6.10
CA ASN A 195 -4.36 11.99 -6.36
C ASN A 195 -4.86 13.30 -6.97
N THR A 196 -5.98 13.24 -7.70
CA THR A 196 -6.60 14.41 -8.35
C THR A 196 -6.79 15.59 -7.39
N SER A 197 -7.29 15.35 -6.18
CA SER A 197 -7.49 16.40 -5.18
C SER A 197 -6.19 17.09 -4.76
N GLU A 198 -5.10 16.33 -4.63
CA GLU A 198 -3.78 16.88 -4.27
C GLU A 198 -3.21 17.75 -5.39
N VAL A 199 -3.47 17.39 -6.66
CA VAL A 199 -3.06 18.18 -7.83
C VAL A 199 -3.90 19.44 -7.99
N GLU A 200 -5.20 19.37 -7.68
CA GLU A 200 -6.11 20.52 -7.71
C GLU A 200 -5.80 21.54 -6.60
N GLU A 201 -5.35 21.08 -5.43
CA GLU A 201 -4.88 21.95 -4.34
C GLU A 201 -3.60 22.69 -4.70
N GLU A 202 -2.61 21.98 -5.26
CA GLU A 202 -1.34 22.58 -5.69
C GLU A 202 -0.71 21.85 -6.88
N LYS A 203 -0.51 22.58 -7.98
CA LYS A 203 0.16 22.09 -9.19
C LYS A 203 1.64 22.49 -9.18
N PHE A 204 2.53 21.50 -9.08
CA PHE A 204 3.99 21.72 -9.08
C PHE A 204 4.57 21.85 -10.50
N PHE A 205 3.97 21.17 -11.48
CA PHE A 205 4.39 21.12 -12.88
C PHE A 205 3.16 21.21 -13.79
#